data_AF-A0A2T0SF60-F1
#
_entry.id   AF-A0A2T0SF60-F1
#
_cell.length_a   1.000
_cell.length_b   1.000
_cell.length_c   1.000
_cell.angle_alpha   90.00
_cell.angle_beta   90.00
_cell.angle_gamma   90.00
#
_symmetry.space_group_name_H-M   'P 1'
#
loop_
_entity.id
_entity.type
_entity.pdbx_description
1 polymer ?
#
loop_
_entity_poly.entity_id
_entity_poly.type
_entity_poly.pdbx_seq_one_letter_code
_entity_poly.pdbx_strand_id
1 'polypeptide(L)'
;MDLWDLTKMLFRRWYVFAPVLLASLAGVFVVSQNVQPDYSAVGHLQLIPPPERKAPSPGANAPKPNNRWLDLGFPALGSAVILQAQSEEVLSQLTAAGYTDNFTVTMEYGTTYLTIEAIGTSRAQATTTVQRLMKVLDQLVLTLQEQFDAPKQDQITTLALDNGDKVEAVTSKKKRVAIVAFGLALMLSVGASIGLDALLRMRRRRTERAADEADEPVFTATVPAQRTGSVSPPPAVDSTVVLRLPSASARAETGTRADRGGRGREETARIYPAGHPHAPQAEDKGRHGEASARAEIAARAEAATRGEGGEAGTRNGSDRNGTANGRSGVVVSRSARPAADNIDATIILPVPRGAREDKS
;
A
#
# COMPACT_ATOMS: atom_id res chain seq x y z
N MET A 1 26.79 11.33 -25.85
CA MET A 1 27.39 11.59 -24.53
C MET A 1 27.16 10.33 -23.73
N ASP A 2 28.23 9.56 -23.50
CA ASP A 2 28.12 8.29 -22.79
C ASP A 2 27.97 8.51 -21.29
N LEU A 3 27.35 7.56 -20.58
CA LEU A 3 27.23 7.58 -19.11
C LEU A 3 28.61 7.77 -18.43
N TRP A 4 29.65 7.22 -19.07
CA TRP A 4 31.02 7.33 -18.63
C TRP A 4 31.57 8.76 -18.74
N ASP A 5 31.25 9.47 -19.82
CA ASP A 5 31.64 10.88 -19.99
C ASP A 5 30.93 11.78 -18.96
N LEU A 6 29.65 11.52 -18.68
CA LEU A 6 28.90 12.24 -17.64
C LEU A 6 29.55 12.04 -16.26
N THR A 7 29.88 10.79 -15.92
CA THR A 7 30.49 10.44 -14.62
C THR A 7 31.87 11.09 -14.48
N LYS A 8 32.71 11.02 -15.52
CA LYS A 8 34.03 11.66 -15.53
C LYS A 8 33.94 13.18 -15.41
N MET A 9 32.91 13.78 -16.01
CA MET A 9 32.64 15.22 -15.88
C MET A 9 32.25 15.59 -14.44
N LEU A 10 31.40 14.79 -13.79
CA LEU A 10 31.04 14.97 -12.38
C LEU A 10 32.26 14.92 -11.45
N PHE A 11 33.14 13.91 -11.61
CA PHE A 11 34.35 13.78 -10.79
C PHE A 11 35.34 14.94 -11.00
N ARG A 12 35.45 15.49 -12.21
CA ARG A 12 36.33 16.63 -12.48
C ARG A 12 35.88 17.92 -11.79
N ARG A 13 34.60 18.04 -11.46
CA ARG A 13 33.99 19.20 -10.79
C ARG A 13 33.37 18.82 -9.44
N TRP A 14 34.02 17.90 -8.72
CA TRP A 14 33.56 17.42 -7.42
C TRP A 14 33.32 18.57 -6.42
N TYR A 15 34.07 19.67 -6.52
CA TYR A 15 33.94 20.86 -5.66
C TYR A 15 32.64 21.66 -5.87
N VAL A 16 31.93 21.49 -7.00
CA VAL A 16 30.59 22.07 -7.21
C VAL A 16 29.51 21.04 -6.88
N PHE A 17 29.69 19.82 -7.37
CA PHE A 17 28.70 18.75 -7.20
C PHE A 17 28.53 18.37 -5.72
N ALA A 18 29.63 18.18 -4.99
CA ALA A 18 29.59 17.77 -3.58
C ALA A 18 28.82 18.75 -2.68
N PRO A 19 29.07 20.09 -2.69
CA PRO A 19 28.32 21.00 -1.82
C PRO A 19 26.84 21.12 -2.21
N VAL A 20 26.49 21.06 -3.50
CA VAL A 20 25.08 21.07 -3.93
C VAL A 20 24.37 19.79 -3.50
N LEU A 21 25.03 18.64 -3.66
CA LEU A 21 24.50 17.37 -3.18
C LEU A 21 24.34 17.38 -1.66
N LEU A 22 25.35 17.86 -0.93
CA LEU A 22 25.31 17.97 0.53
C LEU A 22 24.19 18.89 0.99
N ALA A 23 24.03 20.06 0.36
CA ALA A 23 22.95 21.00 0.66
C ALA A 23 21.57 20.38 0.39
N SER A 24 21.44 19.62 -0.71
CA SER A 24 20.20 18.92 -1.04
C SER A 24 19.88 17.82 -0.02
N LEU A 25 20.89 17.02 0.37
CA LEU A 25 20.74 16.00 1.41
C LEU A 25 20.39 16.60 2.78
N ALA A 26 21.02 17.73 3.15
CA ALA A 26 20.69 18.47 4.35
C ALA A 26 19.23 18.97 4.30
N GLY A 27 18.78 19.48 3.15
CA GLY A 27 17.38 19.87 2.94
C GLY A 27 16.41 18.72 3.13
N VAL A 28 16.67 17.56 2.49
CA VAL A 28 15.86 16.34 2.64
C VAL A 28 15.84 15.87 4.10
N PHE A 29 16.97 15.93 4.80
CA PHE A 29 17.08 15.55 6.21
C PHE A 29 16.22 16.45 7.11
N VAL A 30 16.30 17.78 6.94
CA VAL A 30 15.49 18.74 7.71
C VAL A 30 14.00 18.53 7.45
N VAL A 31 13.59 18.33 6.19
CA VAL A 31 12.18 18.03 5.87
C VAL A 31 11.74 16.71 6.50
N SER A 32 12.58 15.68 6.44
CA SER A 32 12.29 14.35 7.01
C SER A 32 12.06 14.39 8.54
N GLN A 33 12.77 15.26 9.26
CA GLN A 33 12.58 15.43 10.71
C GLN A 33 11.22 16.07 11.06
N ASN A 34 10.64 16.88 10.16
CA ASN A 34 9.36 17.55 10.39
C ASN A 34 8.14 16.68 10.03
N VAL A 35 8.32 15.60 9.28
CA VAL A 35 7.21 14.69 8.96
C VAL A 35 6.91 13.83 10.18
N GLN A 36 5.73 13.99 10.78
CA GLN A 36 5.27 13.13 11.87
C GLN A 36 4.99 11.71 11.35
N PRO A 37 5.30 10.64 12.11
CA PRO A 37 4.93 9.29 11.71
C PRO A 37 3.41 9.12 11.82
N ASP A 38 2.83 8.41 10.85
CA ASP A 38 1.47 7.92 10.99
C ASP A 38 1.47 6.74 11.97
N TYR A 39 0.35 6.55 12.67
CA TYR A 39 0.16 5.44 13.61
C TYR A 39 -1.00 4.59 13.13
N SER A 40 -0.77 3.28 12.97
CA SER A 40 -1.81 2.30 12.66
C SER A 40 -2.24 1.60 13.95
N ALA A 41 -3.54 1.50 14.17
CA ALA A 41 -4.14 0.67 15.20
C ALA A 41 -5.02 -0.37 14.53
N VAL A 42 -4.96 -1.62 15.02
CA VAL A 42 -5.72 -2.75 14.46
C VAL A 42 -6.63 -3.33 15.53
N GLY A 43 -7.94 -3.38 15.21
CA GLY A 43 -9.02 -3.94 16.00
C GLY A 43 -9.62 -5.20 15.36
N HIS A 44 -10.08 -6.15 16.17
CA HIS A 44 -10.78 -7.34 15.66
C HIS A 44 -12.18 -7.48 16.29
N LEU A 45 -13.19 -7.66 15.45
CA LEU A 45 -14.59 -7.80 15.85
C LEU A 45 -15.17 -9.10 15.29
N GLN A 46 -15.53 -10.05 16.15
CA GLN A 46 -16.11 -11.32 15.74
C GLN A 46 -17.63 -11.26 15.66
N LEU A 47 -18.19 -11.80 14.59
CA LEU A 47 -19.62 -12.08 14.46
C LEU A 47 -19.94 -13.40 15.16
N ILE A 48 -20.90 -13.36 16.09
CA ILE A 48 -21.33 -14.49 16.91
C ILE A 48 -22.77 -14.88 16.52
N PRO A 49 -23.01 -16.15 16.15
CA PRO A 49 -24.37 -16.62 15.88
C PRO A 49 -25.26 -16.50 17.12
N PRO A 50 -26.58 -16.37 16.95
CA PRO A 50 -27.50 -16.44 18.09
C PRO A 50 -27.36 -17.78 18.80
N PRO A 51 -27.59 -17.83 20.13
CA PRO A 51 -27.53 -19.07 20.88
C PRO A 51 -28.57 -20.07 20.35
N GLU A 52 -28.20 -21.35 20.30
CA GLU A 52 -29.13 -22.40 19.88
C GLU A 52 -30.36 -22.44 20.79
N ARG A 53 -31.55 -22.45 20.18
CA ARG A 53 -32.79 -22.58 20.93
C ARG A 53 -32.96 -24.03 21.37
N LYS A 54 -33.25 -24.22 22.66
CA LYS A 54 -33.61 -25.56 23.16
C LYS A 54 -34.91 -26.02 22.49
N ALA A 55 -34.94 -27.29 22.10
CA ALA A 55 -36.16 -27.92 21.64
C ALA A 55 -37.24 -27.85 22.75
N PRO A 56 -38.49 -27.53 22.41
CA PRO A 56 -39.56 -27.40 23.41
C PRO A 56 -39.88 -28.73 24.13
N SER A 57 -39.61 -29.86 23.48
CA SER A 57 -39.77 -31.20 24.06
C SER A 57 -38.64 -32.13 23.60
N PRO A 58 -38.26 -33.14 24.40
CA PRO A 58 -37.33 -34.19 23.95
C PRO A 58 -37.87 -34.86 22.67
N GLY A 59 -37.08 -34.83 21.59
CA GLY A 59 -37.47 -35.37 20.29
C GLY A 59 -38.16 -34.39 19.33
N ALA A 60 -38.48 -33.16 19.77
CA ALA A 60 -38.91 -32.09 18.87
C ALA A 60 -37.69 -31.41 18.23
N ASN A 61 -37.80 -30.99 16.96
CA ASN A 61 -36.77 -30.17 16.34
C ASN A 61 -36.76 -28.78 16.97
N ALA A 62 -35.56 -28.24 17.24
CA ALA A 62 -35.41 -26.86 17.64
C ALA A 62 -35.98 -25.94 16.54
N PRO A 63 -36.77 -24.89 16.90
CA PRO A 63 -37.22 -23.91 15.92
C PRO A 63 -36.02 -23.29 15.22
N LYS A 64 -36.03 -23.27 13.88
CA LYS A 64 -34.96 -22.63 13.11
C LYS A 64 -34.94 -21.11 13.40
N PRO A 65 -33.76 -20.49 13.56
CA PRO A 65 -33.62 -19.05 13.63
C PRO A 65 -34.31 -18.36 12.43
N ASN A 66 -35.11 -17.32 12.67
CA ASN A 66 -35.74 -16.55 11.61
C ASN A 66 -34.89 -15.31 11.29
N ASN A 67 -33.76 -15.51 10.63
CA ASN A 67 -32.86 -14.42 10.25
C ASN A 67 -32.26 -14.69 8.87
N ARG A 68 -32.65 -13.87 7.88
CA ARG A 68 -32.22 -14.02 6.48
C ARG A 68 -30.70 -13.90 6.30
N TRP A 69 -30.01 -13.18 7.18
CA TRP A 69 -28.55 -13.08 7.14
C TRP A 69 -27.86 -14.38 7.56
N LEU A 70 -28.48 -15.21 8.41
CA LEU A 70 -27.96 -16.54 8.71
C LEU A 70 -28.06 -17.47 7.51
N ASP A 71 -29.13 -17.36 6.72
CA ASP A 71 -29.32 -18.16 5.50
C ASP A 71 -28.31 -17.75 4.40
N LEU A 72 -28.00 -16.45 4.30
CA LEU A 72 -26.97 -15.93 3.38
C LEU A 72 -25.53 -16.19 3.87
N GLY A 73 -25.35 -16.32 5.19
CA GLY A 73 -24.08 -16.55 5.85
C GLY A 73 -23.33 -15.28 6.28
N PHE A 74 -22.37 -15.44 7.20
CA PHE A 74 -21.55 -14.34 7.73
C PHE A 74 -20.82 -13.51 6.66
N PRO A 75 -20.28 -14.09 5.57
CA PRO A 75 -19.63 -13.30 4.54
C PRO A 75 -20.53 -12.25 3.88
N ALA A 76 -21.82 -12.55 3.70
CA ALA A 76 -22.78 -11.63 3.11
C ALA A 76 -23.08 -10.46 4.06
N LEU A 77 -23.34 -10.74 5.34
CA LEU A 77 -23.57 -9.71 6.36
C LEU A 77 -22.33 -8.84 6.54
N GLY A 78 -21.15 -9.43 6.70
CA GLY A 78 -19.91 -8.67 6.87
C GLY A 78 -19.59 -7.79 5.65
N SER A 79 -19.84 -8.26 4.43
CA SER A 79 -19.66 -7.44 3.22
C SER A 79 -20.61 -6.24 3.17
N ALA A 80 -21.87 -6.44 3.55
CA ALA A 80 -22.85 -5.35 3.63
C ALA A 80 -22.46 -4.31 4.68
N VAL A 81 -22.00 -4.76 5.86
CA VAL A 81 -21.50 -3.90 6.93
C VAL A 81 -20.26 -3.11 6.48
N ILE A 82 -19.28 -3.76 5.81
CA ILE A 82 -18.09 -3.09 5.28
C ILE A 82 -18.48 -2.00 4.28
N LEU A 83 -19.40 -2.29 3.36
CA LEU A 83 -19.86 -1.32 2.37
C LEU A 83 -20.54 -0.11 3.04
N GLN A 84 -21.40 -0.35 4.04
CA GLN A 84 -22.10 0.74 4.73
C GLN A 84 -21.18 1.55 5.65
N ALA A 85 -20.18 0.92 6.28
CA ALA A 85 -19.18 1.61 7.08
C ALA A 85 -18.31 2.57 6.27
N GLN A 86 -18.14 2.31 4.96
CA GLN A 86 -17.42 3.17 4.03
C GLN A 86 -18.30 4.24 3.36
N SER A 87 -19.55 4.40 3.79
CA SER A 87 -20.43 5.44 3.26
C SER A 87 -19.93 6.84 3.62
N GLU A 88 -20.19 7.81 2.74
CA GLU A 88 -19.82 9.22 2.95
C GLU A 88 -20.43 9.79 4.23
N GLU A 89 -21.64 9.36 4.59
CA GLU A 89 -22.29 9.74 5.83
C GLU A 89 -21.46 9.32 7.06
N VAL A 90 -21.06 8.05 7.16
CA VAL A 90 -20.24 7.56 8.27
C VAL A 90 -18.88 8.26 8.32
N LEU A 91 -18.24 8.46 7.16
CA LEU A 91 -16.97 9.19 7.06
C LEU A 91 -17.11 10.65 7.53
N SER A 92 -18.18 11.34 7.13
CA SER A 92 -18.44 12.72 7.55
C SER A 92 -18.70 12.82 9.06
N GLN A 93 -19.42 11.85 9.64
CA GLN A 93 -19.67 11.81 11.08
C GLN A 93 -18.39 11.53 11.88
N LEU A 94 -17.52 10.64 11.38
CA LEU A 94 -16.24 10.32 12.02
C LEU A 94 -15.30 11.54 12.01
N THR A 95 -15.14 12.19 10.86
CA THR A 95 -14.28 13.36 10.72
C THR A 95 -14.80 14.56 11.51
N ALA A 96 -16.11 14.80 11.52
CA ALA A 96 -16.74 15.84 12.34
C ALA A 96 -16.50 15.63 13.85
N ALA A 97 -16.32 14.38 14.29
CA ALA A 97 -16.00 14.03 15.66
C ALA A 97 -14.48 13.94 15.96
N GLY A 98 -13.62 14.30 15.00
CA GLY A 98 -12.16 14.33 15.16
C GLY A 98 -11.43 12.99 14.95
N TYR A 99 -12.14 11.97 14.47
CA TYR A 99 -11.56 10.68 14.11
C TYR A 99 -10.91 10.75 12.71
N THR A 100 -10.02 9.80 12.41
CA THR A 100 -9.44 9.69 11.06
C THR A 100 -10.45 9.11 10.05
N ASP A 101 -10.42 9.60 8.82
CA ASP A 101 -11.11 9.02 7.66
C ASP A 101 -10.28 7.92 6.97
N ASN A 102 -9.00 7.82 7.31
CA ASN A 102 -8.10 6.83 6.75
C ASN A 102 -8.17 5.53 7.55
N PHE A 103 -9.20 4.73 7.27
CA PHE A 103 -9.37 3.40 7.84
C PHE A 103 -9.70 2.37 6.75
N THR A 104 -9.53 1.10 7.09
CA THR A 104 -9.93 -0.03 6.26
C THR A 104 -10.63 -1.04 7.15
N VAL A 105 -11.73 -1.60 6.65
CA VAL A 105 -12.42 -2.73 7.28
C VAL A 105 -12.38 -3.89 6.30
N THR A 106 -11.85 -5.02 6.73
CA THR A 106 -11.76 -6.24 5.93
C THR A 106 -12.35 -7.42 6.68
N MET A 107 -12.72 -8.45 5.93
CA MET A 107 -13.12 -9.75 6.47
C MET A 107 -12.46 -10.81 5.61
N GLU A 108 -11.75 -11.73 6.25
CA GLU A 108 -11.05 -12.80 5.55
C GLU A 108 -12.04 -13.93 5.20
N TYR A 109 -11.92 -14.50 4.00
CA TYR A 109 -12.80 -15.57 3.55
C TYR A 109 -12.72 -16.79 4.46
N GLY A 110 -13.88 -17.32 4.87
CA GLY A 110 -13.96 -18.45 5.79
C GLY A 110 -13.80 -18.10 7.28
N THR A 111 -13.58 -16.83 7.59
CA THR A 111 -13.56 -16.33 8.98
C THR A 111 -14.88 -15.63 9.33
N THR A 112 -15.15 -15.48 10.63
CA THR A 112 -16.30 -14.71 11.12
C THR A 112 -15.89 -13.40 11.81
N TYR A 113 -14.63 -12.98 11.69
CA TYR A 113 -14.15 -11.73 12.29
C TYR A 113 -13.84 -10.67 11.24
N LEU A 114 -14.18 -9.44 11.59
CA LEU A 114 -13.85 -8.22 10.87
C LEU A 114 -12.53 -7.68 11.45
N THR A 115 -11.59 -7.36 10.57
CA THR A 115 -10.35 -6.66 10.92
C THR A 115 -10.52 -5.19 10.58
N ILE A 116 -10.25 -4.33 11.54
CA ILE A 116 -10.44 -2.89 11.45
C ILE A 116 -9.08 -2.26 11.63
N GLU A 117 -8.55 -1.61 10.59
CA GLU A 117 -7.31 -0.87 10.67
C GLU A 117 -7.62 0.62 10.53
N ALA A 118 -7.14 1.45 11.46
CA ALA A 118 -7.24 2.90 11.34
C ALA A 118 -5.86 3.55 11.44
N ILE A 119 -5.58 4.50 10.54
CA ILE A 119 -4.32 5.22 10.48
C ILE A 119 -4.54 6.66 10.92
N GLY A 120 -4.05 7.00 12.11
CA GLY A 120 -4.14 8.33 12.71
C GLY A 120 -2.81 9.09 12.70
N THR A 121 -2.90 10.41 12.89
CA THR A 121 -1.73 11.30 13.08
C THR A 121 -1.10 11.15 14.48
N SER A 122 -1.83 10.54 15.41
CA SER A 122 -1.37 10.22 16.76
C SER A 122 -1.83 8.81 17.16
N ARG A 123 -1.12 8.19 18.11
CA ARG A 123 -1.51 6.89 18.69
C ARG A 123 -2.93 6.92 19.24
N ALA A 124 -3.27 7.98 19.98
CA ALA A 124 -4.58 8.15 20.58
C ALA A 124 -5.69 8.26 19.53
N GLN A 125 -5.46 9.03 18.46
CA GLN A 125 -6.43 9.14 17.36
C GLN A 125 -6.66 7.79 16.69
N ALA A 126 -5.60 7.04 16.35
CA ALA A 126 -5.74 5.73 15.72
C ALA A 126 -6.56 4.74 16.58
N THR A 127 -6.19 4.58 17.86
CA THR A 127 -6.91 3.68 18.78
C THR A 127 -8.36 4.11 19.00
N THR A 128 -8.61 5.39 19.26
CA THR A 128 -9.99 5.88 19.48
C THR A 128 -10.85 5.78 18.24
N THR A 129 -10.28 5.94 17.03
CA THR A 129 -10.99 5.69 15.78
C THR A 129 -11.37 4.21 15.62
N VAL A 130 -10.45 3.28 15.87
CA VAL A 130 -10.78 1.83 15.84
C VAL A 130 -11.92 1.51 16.81
N GLN A 131 -11.82 1.97 18.06
CA GLN A 131 -12.85 1.73 19.08
C GLN A 131 -14.20 2.35 18.71
N ARG A 132 -14.20 3.53 18.07
CA ARG A 132 -15.42 4.15 17.55
C ARG A 132 -16.00 3.35 16.40
N LEU A 133 -15.17 2.93 15.44
CA LEU A 133 -15.59 2.10 14.31
C LEU A 133 -16.18 0.77 14.78
N MET A 134 -15.60 0.11 15.78
CA MET A 134 -16.18 -1.12 16.35
C MET A 134 -17.62 -0.91 16.83
N LYS A 135 -17.89 0.20 17.51
CA LYS A 135 -19.26 0.55 17.96
C LYS A 135 -20.19 0.86 16.78
N VAL A 136 -19.69 1.54 15.75
CA VAL A 136 -20.46 1.80 14.52
C VAL A 136 -20.80 0.49 13.81
N LEU A 137 -19.83 -0.42 13.67
CA LEU A 137 -20.01 -1.71 13.02
C LEU A 137 -21.01 -2.59 13.79
N ASP A 138 -20.95 -2.60 15.13
CA ASP A 138 -21.96 -3.27 15.96
C ASP A 138 -23.38 -2.73 15.69
N GLN A 139 -23.54 -1.40 15.64
CA GLN A 139 -24.82 -0.77 15.31
C GLN A 139 -25.29 -1.07 13.87
N LEU A 140 -24.36 -1.10 12.90
CA LEU A 140 -24.67 -1.45 11.51
C LEU A 140 -25.12 -2.91 11.38
N VAL A 141 -24.46 -3.84 12.09
CA VAL A 141 -24.86 -5.25 12.16
C VAL A 141 -26.28 -5.39 12.69
N LEU A 142 -26.66 -4.66 13.74
CA LEU A 142 -28.03 -4.67 14.26
C LEU A 142 -29.02 -4.06 13.26
N THR A 143 -28.71 -2.88 12.72
CA THR A 143 -29.58 -2.15 11.79
C THR A 143 -29.88 -2.97 10.54
N LEU A 144 -28.86 -3.60 9.94
CA LEU A 144 -29.04 -4.44 8.75
C LEU A 144 -29.91 -5.67 9.01
N GLN A 145 -29.88 -6.23 10.22
CA GLN A 145 -30.72 -7.36 10.58
C GLN A 145 -32.16 -6.92 10.87
N GLU A 146 -32.35 -5.76 11.50
CA GLU A 146 -33.67 -5.17 11.75
C GLU A 146 -34.40 -4.82 10.45
N GLN A 147 -33.67 -4.40 9.40
CA GLN A 147 -34.24 -4.17 8.06
C GLN A 147 -34.91 -5.40 7.43
N PHE A 148 -34.60 -6.61 7.92
CA PHE A 148 -35.21 -7.87 7.49
C PHE A 148 -36.07 -8.52 8.59
N ASP A 149 -36.53 -7.72 9.55
CA ASP A 149 -37.40 -8.14 10.65
C ASP A 149 -36.83 -9.30 11.48
N ALA A 150 -35.50 -9.38 11.60
CA ALA A 150 -34.85 -10.43 12.41
C ALA A 150 -35.21 -10.26 13.90
N PRO A 151 -35.87 -11.25 14.55
CA PRO A 151 -36.19 -11.19 15.96
C PRO A 151 -34.92 -11.06 16.81
N LYS A 152 -34.96 -10.29 17.90
CA LYS A 152 -33.78 -10.04 18.77
C LYS A 152 -33.04 -11.30 19.23
N GLN A 153 -33.77 -12.38 19.47
CA GLN A 153 -33.21 -13.68 19.89
C GLN A 153 -32.47 -14.44 18.77
N ASP A 154 -32.69 -14.06 17.51
CA ASP A 154 -32.08 -14.68 16.32
C ASP A 154 -31.04 -13.76 15.67
N GLN A 155 -30.75 -12.60 16.26
CA GLN A 155 -29.77 -11.66 15.74
C GLN A 155 -28.35 -12.19 15.98
N ILE A 156 -27.53 -12.05 14.94
CA ILE A 156 -26.07 -12.17 15.01
C ILE A 156 -25.58 -10.99 15.84
N THR A 157 -24.78 -11.28 16.86
CA THR A 157 -24.18 -10.28 17.74
C THR A 157 -22.71 -10.09 17.40
N THR A 158 -22.09 -9.02 17.88
CA THR A 158 -20.66 -8.81 17.72
C THR A 158 -19.93 -8.97 19.06
N LEU A 159 -18.69 -9.45 19.01
CA LEU A 159 -17.78 -9.55 20.16
C LEU A 159 -16.43 -8.96 19.78
N ALA A 160 -16.01 -7.94 20.51
CA ALA A 160 -14.65 -7.41 20.42
C ALA A 160 -13.64 -8.45 20.90
N LEU A 161 -12.75 -8.91 20.01
CA LEU A 161 -11.63 -9.79 20.38
C LEU A 161 -10.45 -9.00 20.93
N ASP A 162 -10.24 -7.78 20.42
CA ASP A 162 -9.36 -6.77 20.99
C ASP A 162 -9.92 -5.36 20.72
N ASN A 163 -9.39 -4.35 21.41
CA ASN A 163 -9.91 -2.98 21.39
C ASN A 163 -9.03 -2.00 20.58
N GLY A 164 -8.15 -2.48 19.70
CA GLY A 164 -7.23 -1.60 18.98
C GLY A 164 -6.07 -1.05 19.82
N ASP A 165 -5.73 -1.70 20.93
CA ASP A 165 -4.67 -1.25 21.85
C ASP A 165 -3.25 -1.48 21.28
N LYS A 166 -3.13 -2.32 20.25
CA LYS A 166 -1.88 -2.55 19.53
C LYS A 166 -1.71 -1.46 18.47
N VAL A 167 -0.79 -0.53 18.76
CA VAL A 167 -0.49 0.60 17.88
C VAL A 167 0.93 0.48 17.34
N GLU A 168 1.05 0.53 16.01
CA GLU A 168 2.32 0.46 15.30
C GLU A 168 2.60 1.76 14.54
N ALA A 169 3.87 2.15 14.46
CA ALA A 169 4.27 3.34 13.71
C ALA A 169 4.45 2.99 12.23
N VAL A 170 3.60 3.53 11.36
CA VAL A 170 3.66 3.31 9.91
C VAL A 170 4.68 4.27 9.31
N THR A 171 5.87 3.75 9.02
CA THR A 171 6.96 4.54 8.39
C THR A 171 7.02 4.40 6.88
N SER A 172 6.12 3.62 6.27
CA SER A 172 6.14 3.34 4.82
C SER A 172 5.97 4.60 3.97
N LYS A 173 5.07 5.52 4.33
CA LYS A 173 4.92 6.81 3.62
C LYS A 173 6.21 7.64 3.71
N LYS A 174 6.82 7.72 4.90
CA LYS A 174 8.10 8.42 5.11
C LYS A 174 9.21 7.87 4.21
N LYS A 175 9.31 6.54 4.09
CA LYS A 175 10.29 5.88 3.22
C LYS A 175 10.06 6.24 1.74
N ARG A 176 8.81 6.19 1.26
CA ARG A 176 8.49 6.56 -0.14
C ARG A 176 8.81 8.03 -0.43
N VAL A 177 8.41 8.94 0.46
CA VAL A 177 8.72 10.37 0.34
C VAL A 177 10.23 10.62 0.35
N ALA A 178 10.97 9.95 1.25
CA ALA A 178 12.42 10.07 1.31
C ALA A 178 13.10 9.61 0.01
N ILE A 179 12.65 8.51 -0.60
CA ILE A 179 13.17 8.01 -1.88
C ILE A 179 12.91 9.01 -3.00
N VAL A 180 11.69 9.55 -3.11
CA VAL A 180 11.34 10.55 -4.13
C VAL A 180 12.14 11.84 -3.94
N ALA A 181 12.22 12.32 -2.70
CA ALA A 181 12.97 13.53 -2.36
C ALA A 181 14.47 13.37 -2.67
N PHE A 182 15.04 12.20 -2.37
CA PHE A 182 16.43 11.87 -2.73
C PHE A 182 16.64 11.85 -4.25
N GLY A 183 15.72 11.23 -5.01
CA GLY A 183 15.77 11.23 -6.47
C GLY A 183 15.73 12.64 -7.07
N LEU A 184 14.84 13.50 -6.56
CA LEU A 184 14.74 14.91 -6.97
C LEU A 184 16.00 15.72 -6.59
N ALA A 185 16.54 15.51 -5.39
CA ALA A 185 17.78 16.12 -4.94
C ALA A 185 18.95 15.77 -5.87
N LEU A 186 19.05 14.51 -6.28
CA LEU A 186 20.08 14.04 -7.22
C LEU A 186 19.90 14.68 -8.60
N MET A 187 18.66 14.72 -9.11
CA MET A 187 18.34 15.34 -10.40
C MET A 187 18.63 16.85 -10.42
N LEU A 188 18.26 17.56 -9.35
CA LEU A 188 18.60 18.98 -9.15
C LEU A 188 20.11 19.20 -9.06
N SER A 189 20.83 18.32 -8.38
CA SER A 189 22.30 18.41 -8.27
C SER A 189 22.98 18.28 -9.62
N VAL A 190 22.54 17.32 -10.45
CA VAL A 190 23.05 17.15 -11.83
C VAL A 190 22.69 18.36 -12.69
N GLY A 191 21.43 18.82 -12.65
CA GLY A 191 20.98 19.98 -13.40
C GLY A 191 21.70 21.28 -13.03
N ALA A 192 21.90 21.51 -11.74
CA ALA A 192 22.65 22.66 -11.23
C ALA A 192 24.12 22.64 -11.69
N SER A 193 24.75 21.46 -11.71
CA SER A 193 26.12 21.29 -12.21
C SER A 193 26.23 21.69 -13.69
N ILE A 194 25.33 21.18 -14.54
CA ILE A 194 25.31 21.51 -15.98
C ILE A 194 24.98 23.00 -16.21
N GLY A 195 24.01 23.53 -15.47
CA GLY A 195 23.60 24.93 -15.55
C GLY A 195 24.72 25.89 -15.17
N LEU A 196 25.47 25.58 -14.11
CA LEU A 196 26.62 26.38 -13.70
C LEU A 196 27.74 26.34 -14.76
N ASP A 197 27.98 25.19 -15.37
CA ASP A 197 28.94 25.05 -16.47
C ASP A 197 28.56 25.88 -17.69
N ALA A 198 27.29 25.86 -18.08
CA ALA A 198 26.78 26.69 -19.17
C ALA A 198 26.94 28.19 -18.86
N LEU A 199 26.63 28.61 -17.63
CA LEU A 199 26.76 29.98 -17.18
C LEU A 199 28.22 30.47 -17.17
N LEU A 200 29.14 29.65 -16.65
CA LEU A 200 30.57 29.95 -16.64
C LEU A 200 31.15 30.02 -18.06
N ARG A 201 30.72 29.13 -18.96
CA ARG A 201 31.14 29.15 -20.37
C ARG A 201 30.62 30.39 -21.10
N MET A 202 29.39 30.82 -20.81
CA MET A 202 28.82 32.04 -21.36
C MET A 202 29.59 33.28 -20.88
N ARG A 203 29.99 33.32 -19.61
CA ARG A 203 30.81 34.42 -19.05
C ARG A 203 32.19 34.50 -19.70
N ARG A 204 32.91 33.38 -19.85
CA ARG A 204 34.24 33.38 -20.49
C ARG A 204 34.21 33.89 -21.93
N ARG A 205 33.21 33.46 -22.72
CA ARG A 205 33.03 33.95 -24.10
C ARG A 205 32.77 35.45 -24.19
N ARG A 206 32.16 36.06 -23.18
CA ARG A 206 31.97 37.52 -23.14
C ARG A 206 33.29 38.24 -22.87
N THR A 207 34.12 37.70 -21.98
CA THR A 207 35.44 38.28 -21.69
C THR A 207 36.39 38.14 -22.86
N GLU A 208 36.40 36.99 -23.55
CA GLU A 208 37.21 36.78 -24.75
C GLU A 208 36.83 37.75 -25.87
N ARG A 209 35.53 37.94 -26.14
CA ARG A 209 35.08 38.93 -27.13
C ARG A 209 35.45 40.37 -26.79
N ALA A 210 35.36 40.74 -25.51
CA ALA A 210 35.76 42.07 -25.07
C ALA A 210 37.28 42.30 -25.16
N ALA A 211 38.09 41.23 -25.04
CA ALA A 211 39.53 41.29 -25.25
C ALA A 211 39.87 41.40 -26.73
N ASP A 212 39.23 40.59 -27.60
CA ASP A 212 39.43 40.67 -29.05
C ASP A 212 39.00 42.03 -29.63
N GLU A 213 37.93 42.63 -29.10
CA GLU A 213 37.48 43.98 -29.50
C GLU A 213 38.42 45.09 -29.02
N ALA A 214 39.14 44.88 -27.91
CA ALA A 214 40.14 45.83 -27.42
C ALA A 214 41.48 45.74 -28.16
N ASP A 215 41.78 44.58 -28.76
CA ASP A 215 43.02 44.30 -29.48
C ASP A 215 42.85 44.36 -31.01
N GLU A 216 41.65 44.66 -31.51
CA GLU A 216 41.47 45.00 -32.92
C GLU A 216 42.08 46.39 -33.16
N PRO A 217 43.26 46.51 -33.81
CA PRO A 217 43.81 47.81 -34.12
C PRO A 217 42.81 48.51 -35.02
N VAL A 218 42.53 49.79 -34.75
CA VAL A 218 41.67 50.66 -35.57
C VAL A 218 42.21 50.67 -37.00
N PHE A 219 41.83 49.68 -37.79
CA PHE A 219 41.99 49.71 -39.22
C PHE A 219 40.97 50.71 -39.70
N THR A 220 41.47 51.93 -39.89
CA THR A 220 40.78 53.00 -40.59
C THR A 220 40.44 52.46 -41.97
N ALA A 221 39.25 51.87 -42.11
CA ALA A 221 38.77 51.34 -43.37
C ALA A 221 38.54 52.55 -44.29
N THR A 222 39.53 52.84 -45.13
CA THR A 222 39.36 53.66 -46.32
C THR A 222 38.29 53.00 -47.16
N VAL A 223 37.08 53.56 -47.11
CA VAL A 223 35.91 53.15 -47.88
C VAL A 223 36.25 53.22 -49.38
N PRO A 224 36.32 52.09 -50.11
CA PRO A 224 36.26 52.17 -51.56
C PRO A 224 34.81 52.48 -51.95
N ALA A 225 34.63 53.64 -52.56
CA ALA A 225 33.39 54.01 -53.24
C ALA A 225 33.09 53.05 -54.42
N GLN A 226 31.79 52.91 -54.74
CA GLN A 226 31.19 52.20 -55.89
C GLN A 226 31.03 50.66 -55.73
N ARG A 227 29.90 50.04 -56.07
CA ARG A 227 28.90 50.37 -57.10
C ARG A 227 27.46 50.22 -56.61
N THR A 228 26.66 51.22 -56.97
CA THR A 228 25.21 51.14 -57.20
C THR A 228 24.90 50.09 -58.28
N GLY A 229 24.38 48.94 -57.86
CA GLY A 229 23.76 47.95 -58.73
C GLY A 229 22.29 47.83 -58.38
N SER A 230 21.45 48.52 -59.14
CA SER A 230 19.99 48.37 -59.16
C SER A 230 19.61 46.93 -59.49
N VAL A 231 18.99 46.22 -58.54
CA VAL A 231 18.27 44.96 -58.81
C VAL A 231 16.88 45.07 -58.20
N SER A 232 15.91 44.81 -59.08
CA SER A 232 14.47 44.97 -58.94
C SER A 232 13.83 44.32 -57.71
N PRO A 233 12.69 44.88 -57.24
CA PRO A 233 11.80 44.21 -56.29
C PRO A 233 11.01 43.08 -56.98
N PRO A 234 10.99 41.85 -56.46
CA PRO A 234 9.96 40.87 -56.80
C PRO A 234 8.65 41.16 -56.05
N PRO A 235 7.50 40.73 -56.61
CA PRO A 235 6.18 41.20 -56.22
C PRO A 235 5.68 40.62 -54.89
N ALA A 236 4.81 41.41 -54.27
CA ALA A 236 3.94 41.01 -53.18
C ALA A 236 3.18 39.72 -53.52
N VAL A 237 3.33 38.70 -52.68
CA VAL A 237 2.40 37.58 -52.59
C VAL A 237 1.88 37.51 -51.17
N ASP A 238 0.61 37.87 -51.03
CA ASP A 238 -0.28 37.46 -49.97
C ASP A 238 -0.08 35.98 -49.66
N SER A 239 0.38 35.69 -48.45
CA SER A 239 0.34 34.35 -47.89
C SER A 239 -0.47 34.42 -46.60
N THR A 240 -1.79 34.37 -46.81
CA THR A 240 -2.81 34.09 -45.82
C THR A 240 -2.35 33.00 -44.86
N VAL A 241 -2.33 33.34 -43.57
CA VAL A 241 -2.32 32.38 -42.47
C VAL A 241 -3.60 31.55 -42.56
N VAL A 242 -3.49 30.30 -43.01
CA VAL A 242 -4.56 29.31 -42.83
C VAL A 242 -4.23 28.49 -41.58
N LEU A 243 -4.91 28.83 -40.49
CA LEU A 243 -4.99 27.99 -39.29
C LEU A 243 -5.75 26.70 -39.67
N ARG A 244 -5.01 25.62 -39.99
CA ARG A 244 -5.61 24.31 -40.25
C ARG A 244 -5.78 23.57 -38.92
N LEU A 245 -6.96 23.64 -38.33
CA LEU A 245 -7.37 22.68 -37.30
C LEU A 245 -7.48 21.29 -37.94
N PRO A 246 -6.89 20.23 -37.37
CA PRO A 246 -7.25 18.86 -37.74
C PRO A 246 -8.67 18.56 -37.25
N SER A 247 -9.57 18.48 -38.22
CA SER A 247 -10.93 17.97 -38.07
C SER A 247 -10.92 16.50 -37.64
N ALA A 248 -11.72 16.19 -36.63
CA ALA A 248 -12.19 14.84 -36.35
C ALA A 248 -12.99 14.32 -37.57
N SER A 249 -12.55 13.21 -38.17
CA SER A 249 -13.37 12.14 -38.77
C SER A 249 -12.52 11.29 -39.75
N ALA A 250 -11.98 10.18 -39.26
CA ALA A 250 -11.56 9.06 -40.08
C ALA A 250 -12.26 7.81 -39.58
N ARG A 251 -13.50 7.69 -40.06
CA ARG A 251 -14.28 6.48 -40.22
C ARG A 251 -13.53 5.60 -41.22
N ALA A 252 -12.95 4.51 -40.76
CA ALA A 252 -12.54 3.40 -41.61
C ALA A 252 -13.53 2.26 -41.38
N GLU A 253 -14.54 2.25 -42.23
CA GLU A 253 -15.33 1.06 -42.54
C GLU A 253 -14.44 0.05 -43.25
N THR A 254 -14.42 -1.17 -42.74
CA THR A 254 -14.15 -2.40 -43.51
C THR A 254 -15.22 -3.35 -42.98
N GLY A 255 -16.27 -3.67 -43.74
CA GLY A 255 -16.19 -4.34 -45.03
C GLY A 255 -16.92 -5.67 -44.85
N THR A 256 -18.24 -5.59 -44.99
CA THR A 256 -19.21 -6.59 -45.45
C THR A 256 -18.67 -7.99 -45.79
N ARG A 257 -19.19 -9.02 -45.10
CA ARG A 257 -19.55 -10.28 -45.77
C ARG A 257 -20.84 -10.85 -45.19
N ALA A 258 -21.86 -10.78 -46.02
CA ALA A 258 -23.15 -11.38 -45.83
C ALA A 258 -23.09 -12.91 -46.04
N ASP A 259 -24.17 -13.53 -45.53
CA ASP A 259 -24.82 -14.71 -46.10
C ASP A 259 -24.33 -16.10 -45.63
N ARG A 260 -25.11 -16.71 -44.73
CA ARG A 260 -25.82 -17.95 -45.05
C ARG A 260 -26.82 -18.29 -43.94
N GLY A 261 -28.11 -18.17 -44.27
CA GLY A 261 -29.20 -18.78 -43.51
C GLY A 261 -29.22 -20.31 -43.70
N GLY A 262 -29.82 -20.99 -42.72
CA GLY A 262 -30.13 -22.43 -42.77
C GLY A 262 -30.57 -22.90 -41.39
N ARG A 263 -31.86 -22.77 -41.07
CA ARG A 263 -32.82 -23.89 -41.07
C ARG A 263 -32.32 -25.13 -40.35
N GLY A 264 -32.87 -25.31 -39.15
CA GLY A 264 -33.53 -26.54 -38.69
C GLY A 264 -32.80 -27.86 -38.83
N ARG A 265 -32.53 -28.50 -37.70
CA ARG A 265 -32.95 -29.89 -37.52
C ARG A 265 -32.94 -30.28 -36.05
N GLU A 266 -34.08 -30.80 -35.61
CA GLU A 266 -34.17 -31.90 -34.67
C GLU A 266 -33.07 -32.94 -34.98
N GLU A 267 -32.39 -33.47 -33.96
CA GLU A 267 -32.32 -34.92 -33.79
C GLU A 267 -31.53 -35.33 -32.55
N THR A 268 -32.22 -36.17 -31.77
CA THR A 268 -31.73 -37.35 -31.06
C THR A 268 -30.76 -37.20 -29.88
N ALA A 269 -31.36 -37.48 -28.73
CA ALA A 269 -30.79 -38.25 -27.63
C ALA A 269 -29.79 -39.32 -28.08
N ARG A 270 -28.65 -39.41 -27.36
CA ARG A 270 -28.00 -40.69 -27.07
C ARG A 270 -27.37 -40.65 -25.68
N ILE A 271 -27.62 -41.75 -24.99
CA ILE A 271 -27.27 -42.12 -23.64
C ILE A 271 -25.95 -42.93 -23.68
N TYR A 272 -25.18 -42.87 -22.58
CA TYR A 272 -24.13 -43.80 -22.07
C TYR A 272 -22.68 -43.61 -22.57
N PRO A 273 -21.66 -44.19 -21.88
CA PRO A 273 -21.34 -44.12 -20.43
C PRO A 273 -19.82 -43.94 -20.15
N ALA A 274 -19.47 -43.83 -18.85
CA ALA A 274 -18.26 -44.31 -18.16
C ALA A 274 -16.91 -44.43 -18.91
N GLY A 275 -15.85 -43.83 -18.37
CA GLY A 275 -14.48 -44.31 -18.63
C GLY A 275 -13.32 -43.36 -18.34
N HIS A 276 -12.73 -43.57 -17.16
CA HIS A 276 -11.30 -43.45 -16.83
C HIS A 276 -10.65 -42.16 -16.27
N PRO A 277 -9.70 -42.36 -15.31
CA PRO A 277 -9.07 -41.32 -14.52
C PRO A 277 -7.73 -40.89 -15.12
N HIS A 278 -7.35 -39.64 -14.91
CA HIS A 278 -5.95 -39.24 -14.98
C HIS A 278 -5.56 -38.55 -13.68
N ALA A 279 -4.76 -39.28 -12.90
CA ALA A 279 -3.96 -38.74 -11.81
C ALA A 279 -2.82 -37.89 -12.39
N PRO A 280 -2.51 -36.71 -11.83
CA PRO A 280 -1.23 -36.07 -12.07
C PRO A 280 -0.16 -36.64 -11.14
N GLN A 281 0.96 -37.05 -11.75
CA GLN A 281 2.19 -37.50 -11.10
C GLN A 281 2.77 -36.38 -10.23
N ALA A 282 3.12 -36.72 -8.99
CA ALA A 282 3.95 -35.91 -8.12
C ALA A 282 5.41 -36.01 -8.58
N GLU A 283 6.00 -34.90 -8.98
CA GLU A 283 7.43 -34.77 -9.24
C GLU A 283 8.17 -34.61 -7.90
N ASP A 284 8.83 -35.68 -7.49
CA ASP A 284 9.73 -35.77 -6.34
C ASP A 284 11.11 -35.20 -6.73
N LYS A 285 11.41 -33.98 -6.25
CA LYS A 285 12.76 -33.40 -6.29
C LYS A 285 13.06 -32.67 -4.97
N GLY A 286 14.01 -33.24 -4.22
CA GLY A 286 14.96 -32.44 -3.43
C GLY A 286 14.75 -32.46 -1.92
N ARG A 287 14.98 -33.61 -1.28
CA ARG A 287 15.14 -33.71 0.19
C ARG A 287 16.53 -34.23 0.57
N HIS A 288 17.55 -33.40 0.36
CA HIS A 288 18.88 -33.59 0.95
C HIS A 288 19.40 -32.23 1.44
N GLY A 289 19.25 -31.93 2.74
CA GLY A 289 19.81 -30.70 3.31
C GLY A 289 19.60 -30.47 4.81
N GLU A 290 18.58 -31.05 5.45
CA GLU A 290 18.23 -30.66 6.84
C GLU A 290 18.79 -31.55 7.96
N ALA A 291 19.45 -32.67 7.64
CA ALA A 291 19.93 -33.60 8.66
C ALA A 291 21.22 -33.15 9.38
N SER A 292 21.99 -32.21 8.81
CA SER A 292 23.30 -31.83 9.40
C SER A 292 23.23 -30.68 10.40
N ALA A 293 22.19 -29.85 10.38
CA ALA A 293 22.08 -28.68 11.28
C ALA A 293 21.48 -29.01 12.65
N ARG A 294 20.77 -30.15 12.79
CA ARG A 294 20.17 -30.55 14.08
C ARG A 294 21.12 -31.26 15.03
N ALA A 295 22.24 -31.81 14.53
CA ALA A 295 23.23 -32.47 15.38
C ALA A 295 24.12 -31.47 16.15
N GLU A 296 24.37 -30.28 15.61
CA GLU A 296 25.29 -29.29 16.21
C GLU A 296 24.64 -28.49 17.35
N ILE A 297 23.32 -28.28 17.31
CA ILE A 297 22.59 -27.54 18.36
C ILE A 297 22.36 -28.41 19.61
N ALA A 298 22.19 -29.72 19.45
CA ALA A 298 22.03 -30.63 20.59
C ALA A 298 23.32 -30.77 21.43
N ALA A 299 24.49 -30.72 20.79
CA ALA A 299 25.78 -30.83 21.48
C ALA A 299 26.14 -29.59 22.33
N ARG A 300 25.58 -28.41 22.01
CA ARG A 300 25.85 -27.16 22.75
C ARG A 300 24.98 -26.97 23.99
N ALA A 301 23.85 -27.68 24.10
CA ALA A 301 22.94 -27.57 25.23
C ALA A 301 23.39 -28.41 26.45
N GLU A 302 24.18 -29.47 26.27
CA GLU A 302 24.70 -30.28 27.39
C GLU A 302 25.94 -29.69 28.08
N ALA A 303 26.62 -28.71 27.47
CA ALA A 303 27.79 -28.07 28.07
C ALA A 303 27.45 -26.97 29.11
N ALA A 304 26.20 -26.49 29.15
CA ALA A 304 25.80 -25.36 29.99
C ALA A 304 25.21 -25.75 31.36
N THR A 305 24.99 -27.03 31.63
CA THR A 305 24.34 -27.52 32.86
C THR A 305 25.29 -28.14 33.89
N ARG A 306 26.62 -28.05 33.70
CA ARG A 306 27.60 -28.74 34.57
C ARG A 306 28.56 -27.87 35.37
N GLY A 307 28.35 -26.55 35.46
CA GLY A 307 29.20 -25.68 36.26
C GLY A 307 28.38 -24.82 37.19
N GLU A 308 28.41 -25.13 38.49
CA GLU A 308 28.38 -24.23 39.66
C GLU A 308 27.81 -24.97 40.88
N GLY A 309 28.67 -25.79 41.49
CA GLY A 309 28.53 -26.19 42.88
C GLY A 309 29.72 -25.63 43.65
N GLY A 310 29.48 -24.82 44.68
CA GLY A 310 30.54 -24.37 45.58
C GLY A 310 30.14 -23.23 46.51
N GLU A 311 30.24 -23.52 47.80
CA GLU A 311 30.51 -22.58 48.92
C GLU A 311 29.38 -21.76 49.57
N ALA A 312 28.76 -22.43 50.56
CA ALA A 312 28.90 -22.14 52.00
C ALA A 312 28.85 -20.68 52.51
N GLY A 313 27.88 -20.38 53.38
CA GLY A 313 27.88 -19.14 54.17
C GLY A 313 26.71 -18.94 55.15
N THR A 314 26.73 -19.67 56.27
CA THR A 314 26.32 -19.29 57.65
C THR A 314 25.10 -18.40 57.96
N ARG A 315 24.19 -18.97 58.78
CA ARG A 315 23.59 -18.46 60.05
C ARG A 315 23.05 -17.01 60.11
N ASN A 316 21.76 -16.85 60.42
CA ASN A 316 21.20 -16.55 61.77
C ASN A 316 19.68 -16.31 61.65
N GLY A 317 18.80 -17.00 62.39
CA GLY A 317 18.14 -16.43 63.59
C GLY A 317 16.83 -15.70 63.24
N SER A 318 15.68 -16.40 63.25
CA SER A 318 14.64 -16.32 64.29
C SER A 318 13.70 -15.11 64.19
N ASP A 319 12.46 -15.29 63.72
CA ASP A 319 11.28 -15.39 64.60
C ASP A 319 9.94 -15.41 63.83
N ARG A 320 9.22 -16.51 64.03
CA ARG A 320 7.81 -16.66 64.47
C ARG A 320 6.63 -16.07 63.67
N ASN A 321 5.62 -16.95 63.62
CA ASN A 321 4.20 -16.79 63.31
C ASN A 321 3.87 -16.54 61.83
N GLY A 322 3.33 -17.50 61.05
CA GLY A 322 2.43 -18.59 61.41
C GLY A 322 1.00 -18.17 61.11
N THR A 323 0.51 -18.50 59.92
CA THR A 323 -0.83 -19.10 59.72
C THR A 323 -0.97 -19.58 58.28
N ALA A 324 -1.59 -20.75 58.18
CA ALA A 324 -1.71 -21.59 57.02
C ALA A 324 -2.76 -21.10 56.00
N ASN A 325 -2.42 -21.21 54.72
CA ASN A 325 -3.28 -21.71 53.62
C ASN A 325 -2.40 -21.64 52.36
N GLY A 326 -2.26 -22.69 51.57
CA GLY A 326 -3.35 -23.31 50.83
C GLY A 326 -2.82 -23.52 49.41
N ARG A 327 -2.29 -24.72 49.21
CA ARG A 327 -1.65 -25.31 48.04
C ARG A 327 -2.50 -25.19 46.76
N SER A 328 -1.94 -24.67 45.67
CA SER A 328 -2.20 -25.12 44.29
C SER A 328 -1.15 -24.55 43.34
N GLY A 329 -0.30 -25.44 42.84
CA GLY A 329 0.71 -25.13 41.84
C GLY A 329 0.09 -25.08 40.46
N VAL A 330 0.50 -24.09 39.67
CA VAL A 330 0.26 -24.04 38.23
C VAL A 330 1.62 -23.96 37.54
N VAL A 331 1.93 -25.02 36.80
CA VAL A 331 3.11 -25.18 35.97
C VAL A 331 2.96 -24.28 34.74
N VAL A 332 3.89 -23.34 34.58
CA VAL A 332 3.96 -22.47 33.39
C VAL A 332 4.80 -23.16 32.33
N SER A 333 4.14 -23.76 31.33
CA SER A 333 4.77 -24.27 30.12
C SER A 333 5.03 -23.11 29.14
N ARG A 334 6.30 -22.76 28.93
CA ARG A 334 6.74 -21.88 27.84
C ARG A 334 6.76 -22.68 26.53
N SER A 335 5.88 -22.34 25.59
CA SER A 335 5.96 -22.78 24.20
C SER A 335 6.64 -21.70 23.35
N ALA A 336 7.75 -22.08 22.71
CA ALA A 336 8.42 -21.29 21.68
C ALA A 336 7.57 -21.32 20.40
N ARG A 337 7.41 -20.15 19.74
CA ARG A 337 6.82 -20.05 18.41
C ARG A 337 7.89 -19.78 17.34
N PRO A 338 7.78 -20.39 16.16
CA PRO A 338 8.71 -20.18 15.04
C PRO A 338 8.38 -18.91 14.26
N ALA A 339 9.41 -18.34 13.63
CA ALA A 339 9.32 -17.25 12.66
C ALA A 339 8.71 -17.74 11.34
N ALA A 340 7.80 -16.97 10.77
CA ALA A 340 7.25 -17.18 9.43
C ALA A 340 7.61 -15.97 8.55
N ASP A 341 8.32 -16.26 7.46
CA ASP A 341 8.55 -15.36 6.33
C ASP A 341 7.23 -15.07 5.62
N ASN A 342 7.00 -13.79 5.28
CA ASN A 342 5.83 -13.35 4.53
C ASN A 342 6.30 -12.72 3.20
N ILE A 343 5.84 -13.30 2.08
CA ILE A 343 6.14 -12.85 0.71
C ILE A 343 4.96 -11.98 0.24
N ASP A 344 5.20 -10.68 0.07
CA ASP A 344 4.24 -9.72 -0.48
C ASP A 344 4.15 -9.82 -2.01
N ALA A 345 2.99 -10.22 -2.52
CA ALA A 345 2.60 -10.06 -3.93
C ALA A 345 1.45 -9.06 -4.03
N THR A 346 1.78 -7.79 -4.32
CA THR A 346 0.79 -6.72 -4.56
C THR A 346 0.31 -6.76 -6.01
N ILE A 347 -0.97 -7.10 -6.22
CA ILE A 347 -1.67 -6.95 -7.50
C ILE A 347 -2.44 -5.62 -7.47
N ILE A 348 -2.12 -4.72 -8.40
CA ILE A 348 -2.76 -3.41 -8.58
C ILE A 348 -3.87 -3.55 -9.62
N LEU A 349 -5.12 -3.31 -9.23
CA LEU A 349 -6.25 -3.20 -10.15
C LEU A 349 -6.60 -1.73 -10.44
N PRO A 350 -6.98 -1.38 -11.69
CA PRO A 350 -7.29 -0.01 -12.08
C PRO A 350 -8.71 0.42 -11.69
N VAL A 351 -8.83 1.66 -11.21
CA VAL A 351 -10.08 2.34 -10.82
C VAL A 351 -10.79 2.94 -12.06
N PRO A 352 -12.10 2.72 -12.27
CA PRO A 352 -12.85 3.36 -13.35
C PRO A 352 -13.21 4.82 -13.01
N ARG A 353 -13.07 5.70 -14.03
CA ARG A 353 -13.37 7.14 -13.99
C ARG A 353 -14.87 7.41 -14.06
N GLY A 354 -15.30 8.39 -13.25
CA GLY A 354 -16.69 8.71 -12.94
C GLY A 354 -17.56 9.23 -14.09
N ALA A 355 -18.87 9.08 -13.87
CA ALA A 355 -19.95 9.61 -14.69
C ALA A 355 -20.25 11.08 -14.33
N ARG A 356 -20.44 11.90 -15.36
CA ARG A 356 -20.89 13.30 -15.29
C ARG A 356 -22.37 13.35 -14.88
N GLU A 357 -22.68 14.20 -13.89
CA GLU A 357 -24.04 14.70 -13.65
C GLU A 357 -24.43 15.71 -14.73
N ASP A 358 -25.50 15.42 -15.47
CA ASP A 358 -26.25 16.41 -16.25
C ASP A 358 -27.29 17.07 -15.33
N LYS A 359 -27.20 18.39 -15.17
CA LYS A 359 -28.26 19.20 -14.56
C LYS A 359 -29.26 19.59 -15.65
N SER A 360 -30.54 19.32 -15.39
CA SER A 360 -31.69 19.96 -16.06
C SER A 360 -32.30 21.01 -15.14
#